data_AF-A0A7X8RLV4-F1
#
_entry.id   AF-A0A7X8RLV4-F1
#
_cell.length_a   1.000
_cell.length_b   1.000
_cell.length_c   1.000
_cell.angle_alpha   90.00
_cell.angle_beta   90.00
_cell.angle_gamma   90.00
#
_symmetry.space_group_name_H-M   'P 1'
#
loop_
_entity.id
_entity.type
_entity.pdbx_description
1 polymer ?
#
loop_
_entity_poly.entity_id
_entity_poly.type
_entity_poly.pdbx_seq_one_letter_code
_entity_poly.pdbx_strand_id
1 'polypeptide(L)'
;MEKRQQEMVKEDIINEFNVKKGLGSTSPTTGTTTEETRLLMEYIDRANMFTISKHNELKGKMLTYRKFFKSRRNQQVEVYFKCGSMSIYKEGKVSTIGRDFVMLTNLRERIWIPYTVIKSANIPYGIPNYSNTHQHFIFDNNLRKKLLYQFGETVSKRDLLKQQFFEESLTTNLETWKETWVVVFLDEGLKRVGKIKKIKEQLLQLEFLGKSMEIPVKEIQYIETIRALTVISEIWKSLSITRRT
;
A
#
# COMPACT_ATOMS: atom_id res chain seq x y z
N MET A 1 -30.72 28.90 15.36
CA MET A 1 -29.45 29.66 15.48
C MET A 1 -29.10 29.99 16.93
N GLU A 2 -30.08 30.08 17.84
CA GLU A 2 -29.87 30.43 19.27
C GLU A 2 -29.17 29.35 20.12
N LYS A 3 -29.28 28.05 19.76
CA LYS A 3 -28.65 26.97 20.55
C LYS A 3 -27.11 26.92 20.50
N ARG A 4 -26.45 27.67 19.61
CA ARG A 4 -24.98 27.75 19.53
C ARG A 4 -24.35 28.80 20.45
N GLN A 5 -25.13 29.68 21.06
CA GLN A 5 -24.61 30.73 21.96
C GLN A 5 -24.38 30.24 23.39
N GLN A 6 -24.88 29.04 23.74
CA GLN A 6 -24.76 28.44 25.07
C GLN A 6 -23.70 27.33 25.16
N GLU A 7 -22.96 27.04 24.09
CA GLU A 7 -21.84 26.10 24.18
C GLU A 7 -20.69 26.77 24.93
N MET A 8 -20.37 26.28 26.14
CA MET A 8 -19.13 26.65 26.83
C MET A 8 -17.96 26.36 25.90
N VAL A 9 -17.27 27.40 25.47
CA VAL A 9 -16.00 27.28 24.75
C VAL A 9 -15.03 26.61 25.71
N LYS A 10 -14.77 25.31 25.53
CA LYS A 10 -13.73 24.61 26.29
C LYS A 10 -12.39 25.26 25.95
N GLU A 11 -11.66 25.71 26.96
CA GLU A 11 -10.34 26.31 26.80
C GLU A 11 -9.37 25.29 26.17
N ASP A 12 -8.81 25.64 25.02
CA ASP A 12 -7.79 24.84 24.35
C ASP A 12 -6.40 25.25 24.85
N ILE A 13 -6.09 24.80 26.06
CA ILE A 13 -4.84 25.09 26.79
C ILE A 13 -3.61 24.76 25.93
N ILE A 14 -3.70 23.74 25.06
CA ILE A 14 -2.61 23.28 24.20
C ILE A 14 -2.33 24.29 23.08
N ASN A 15 -3.37 24.74 22.37
CA ASN A 15 -3.19 25.75 21.33
C ASN A 15 -2.83 27.12 21.93
N GLU A 16 -3.37 27.48 23.09
CA GLU A 16 -2.99 28.70 23.79
C GLU A 16 -1.49 28.70 24.17
N PHE A 17 -1.01 27.58 24.70
CA PHE A 17 0.40 27.39 25.03
C PHE A 17 1.31 27.42 23.78
N ASN A 18 0.88 26.78 22.69
CA ASN A 18 1.64 26.76 21.44
C ASN A 18 1.71 28.14 20.77
N VAL A 19 0.63 28.92 20.83
CA VAL A 19 0.61 30.32 20.36
C VAL A 19 1.54 31.19 21.22
N LYS A 20 1.50 31.05 22.56
CA LYS A 20 2.42 31.78 23.46
C LYS A 20 3.89 31.45 23.23
N LYS A 21 4.21 30.23 22.78
CA LYS A 21 5.58 29.81 22.42
C LYS A 21 5.97 30.08 20.96
N GLY A 22 5.11 30.70 20.15
CA GLY A 22 5.38 30.97 18.74
C GLY A 22 5.40 29.71 17.85
N LEU A 23 4.85 28.58 18.31
CA LEU A 23 4.78 27.32 17.57
C LEU A 23 3.56 27.25 16.62
N GLY A 24 2.67 28.26 16.68
CA GLY A 24 1.45 28.36 15.89
C GLY A 24 0.31 27.49 16.41
N SER A 25 -0.86 27.55 15.77
CA SER A 25 -2.00 26.69 16.08
C SER A 25 -1.81 25.30 15.47
N THR A 26 -2.09 24.25 16.24
CA THR A 26 -2.11 22.87 15.75
C THR A 26 -3.50 22.51 15.24
N SER A 27 -3.60 21.92 14.04
CA SER A 27 -4.86 21.40 13.50
C SER A 27 -5.19 20.06 14.19
N PRO A 28 -6.47 19.78 14.54
CA PRO A 28 -7.71 20.40 14.05
C PRO A 28 -8.19 21.61 14.90
N THR A 29 -8.81 22.60 14.25
CA THR A 29 -9.40 23.79 14.88
C THR A 29 -10.86 23.56 15.29
N THR A 30 -11.15 22.48 16.00
CA THR A 30 -12.50 22.17 16.51
C THR A 30 -12.59 22.57 17.98
N GLY A 31 -13.72 23.15 18.41
CA GLY A 31 -13.96 23.55 19.81
C GLY A 31 -14.15 22.38 20.79
N THR A 32 -13.88 21.15 20.35
CA THR A 32 -13.93 19.91 21.11
C THR A 32 -12.53 19.44 21.46
N THR A 33 -12.40 18.65 22.53
CA THR A 33 -11.10 18.09 22.91
C THR A 33 -10.53 17.22 21.78
N THR A 34 -9.21 17.06 21.73
CA THR A 34 -8.54 16.24 20.70
C THR A 34 -9.06 14.81 20.67
N GLU A 35 -9.34 14.22 21.83
CA GLU A 35 -9.91 12.87 21.93
C GLU A 35 -11.36 12.80 21.43
N GLU A 36 -12.22 13.74 21.81
CA GLU A 36 -13.60 13.82 21.30
C GLU A 36 -13.60 13.95 19.76
N THR A 37 -12.71 14.79 19.24
CA THR A 37 -12.55 15.01 17.80
C THR A 37 -12.06 13.74 17.10
N ARG A 38 -11.08 13.03 17.68
CA ARG A 38 -10.58 11.74 17.16
C ARG A 38 -11.69 10.69 17.13
N LEU A 39 -12.45 10.55 18.21
CA LEU A 39 -13.57 9.60 18.30
C LEU A 39 -14.65 9.93 17.27
N LEU A 40 -14.99 11.22 17.10
CA LEU A 40 -15.95 11.67 16.10
C LEU A 40 -15.46 11.37 14.67
N MET A 41 -14.19 11.66 14.37
CA MET A 41 -13.60 11.33 13.07
C MET A 41 -13.62 9.83 12.80
N GLU A 42 -13.27 9.00 13.79
CA GLU A 42 -13.34 7.54 13.66
C GLU A 42 -14.77 7.04 13.43
N TYR A 43 -15.76 7.64 14.08
CA TYR A 43 -17.17 7.33 13.88
C TYR A 43 -17.64 7.69 12.46
N ILE A 44 -17.37 8.91 12.00
CA ILE A 44 -17.70 9.39 10.65
C ILE A 44 -17.04 8.49 9.61
N ASP A 45 -15.77 8.16 9.80
CA ASP A 45 -15.02 7.25 8.94
C ASP A 45 -15.70 5.87 8.81
N ARG A 46 -16.13 5.29 9.93
CA ARG A 46 -16.83 3.99 9.93
C ARG A 46 -18.17 4.08 9.21
N ALA A 47 -18.94 5.13 9.46
CA ALA A 47 -20.22 5.36 8.80
C ALA A 47 -20.07 5.54 7.27
N ASN A 48 -19.03 6.28 6.84
CA ASN A 48 -18.72 6.48 5.42
C ASN A 48 -18.31 5.17 4.76
N MET A 49 -17.44 4.38 5.40
CA MET A 49 -17.01 3.08 4.90
C MET A 49 -18.19 2.10 4.76
N PHE A 50 -19.09 2.09 5.74
CA PHE A 50 -20.30 1.27 5.68
C PHE A 50 -21.21 1.68 4.52
N THR A 51 -21.45 2.98 4.37
CA THR A 51 -22.26 3.54 3.27
C THR A 51 -21.68 3.17 1.91
N ILE A 52 -20.37 3.37 1.71
CA ILE A 52 -19.70 3.02 0.45
C ILE A 52 -19.81 1.53 0.17
N SER A 53 -19.57 0.69 1.17
CA SER A 53 -19.62 -0.77 1.01
C SER A 53 -21.03 -1.26 0.67
N LYS A 54 -22.08 -0.63 1.23
CA LYS A 54 -23.48 -0.94 0.92
C LYS A 54 -23.85 -0.61 -0.54
N HIS A 55 -23.32 0.47 -1.09
CA HIS A 55 -23.58 0.87 -2.48
C HIS A 55 -22.66 0.19 -3.50
N ASN A 56 -21.42 -0.13 -3.12
CA ASN A 56 -20.45 -0.79 -3.98
C ASN A 56 -19.50 -1.63 -3.13
N GLU A 57 -19.79 -2.94 -3.08
CA GLU A 57 -19.03 -3.89 -2.27
C GLU A 57 -17.55 -3.95 -2.67
N LEU A 58 -17.25 -3.97 -3.98
CA LEU A 58 -15.87 -4.04 -4.48
C LEU A 58 -15.05 -2.84 -4.04
N LYS A 59 -15.62 -1.64 -4.15
CA LYS A 59 -14.97 -0.39 -3.71
C LYS A 59 -14.84 -0.34 -2.19
N GLY A 60 -15.87 -0.77 -1.46
CA GLY A 60 -15.84 -0.89 0.00
C GLY A 60 -14.72 -1.81 0.49
N LYS A 61 -14.60 -2.99 -0.13
CA LYS A 61 -13.54 -3.97 0.12
C LYS A 61 -12.15 -3.39 -0.12
N MET A 62 -11.94 -2.77 -1.28
CA MET A 62 -10.67 -2.11 -1.64
C MET A 62 -10.27 -1.03 -0.62
N LEU A 63 -11.21 -0.16 -0.24
CA LEU A 63 -10.97 0.88 0.76
C LEU A 63 -10.68 0.31 2.15
N THR A 64 -11.36 -0.77 2.52
CA THR A 64 -11.18 -1.45 3.81
C THR A 64 -9.77 -2.03 3.92
N TYR A 65 -9.32 -2.77 2.90
CA TYR A 65 -7.96 -3.28 2.87
C TYR A 65 -6.92 -2.18 2.83
N ARG A 66 -7.15 -1.13 2.02
CA ARG A 66 -6.24 0.01 2.00
C ARG A 66 -6.11 0.67 3.38
N LYS A 67 -7.23 0.85 4.11
CA LYS A 67 -7.21 1.39 5.48
C LYS A 67 -6.46 0.45 6.43
N PHE A 68 -6.73 -0.86 6.36
CA PHE A 68 -6.03 -1.89 7.13
C PHE A 68 -4.52 -1.83 6.91
N PHE A 69 -4.03 -1.96 5.68
CA PHE A 69 -2.60 -1.96 5.40
C PHE A 69 -1.92 -0.61 5.70
N LYS A 70 -2.62 0.52 5.57
CA LYS A 70 -2.10 1.83 6.03
C LYS A 70 -1.84 1.85 7.53
N SER A 71 -2.77 1.32 8.33
CA SER A 71 -2.59 1.22 9.79
C SER A 71 -1.50 0.23 10.20
N ARG A 72 -1.17 -0.73 9.31
CA ARG A 72 -0.16 -1.77 9.52
C ARG A 72 1.11 -1.54 8.69
N ARG A 73 1.39 -0.30 8.29
CA ARG A 73 2.59 0.03 7.52
C ARG A 73 3.83 -0.37 8.30
N ASN A 74 4.77 -1.04 7.63
CA ASN A 74 5.98 -1.58 8.24
C ASN A 74 5.73 -2.61 9.36
N GLN A 75 4.53 -3.18 9.45
CA GLN A 75 4.21 -4.29 10.35
C GLN A 75 4.05 -5.59 9.54
N GLN A 76 4.21 -6.72 10.22
CA GLN A 76 4.02 -8.05 9.64
C GLN A 76 2.53 -8.36 9.57
N VAL A 77 2.08 -8.88 8.42
CA VAL A 77 0.69 -9.23 8.15
C VAL A 77 0.62 -10.57 7.43
N GLU A 78 -0.52 -11.23 7.59
CA GLU A 78 -0.89 -12.46 6.91
C GLU A 78 -2.02 -12.15 5.92
N VAL A 79 -1.88 -12.61 4.69
CA VAL A 79 -2.86 -12.38 3.62
C VAL A 79 -3.28 -13.72 3.04
N TYR A 80 -4.59 -13.94 3.03
CA TYR A 80 -5.26 -15.09 2.46
C TYR A 80 -6.01 -14.65 1.20
N PHE A 81 -5.72 -15.28 0.08
CA PHE A 81 -6.35 -14.98 -1.20
C PHE A 81 -6.54 -16.25 -2.02
N LYS A 82 -7.32 -16.17 -3.10
CA LYS A 82 -7.52 -17.28 -4.02
C LYS A 82 -6.84 -16.99 -5.35
N CYS A 83 -6.24 -18.03 -5.93
CA CYS A 83 -5.77 -18.05 -7.31
C CYS A 83 -6.46 -19.23 -7.98
N GLY A 84 -7.47 -18.95 -8.80
CA GLY A 84 -8.39 -19.98 -9.29
C GLY A 84 -9.12 -20.69 -8.13
N SER A 85 -9.01 -22.02 -8.08
CA SER A 85 -9.60 -22.82 -7.00
C SER A 85 -8.74 -22.88 -5.74
N MET A 86 -7.44 -22.60 -5.87
CA MET A 86 -6.44 -22.77 -4.81
C MET A 86 -6.43 -21.60 -3.83
N SER A 87 -6.48 -21.91 -2.54
CA SER A 87 -6.27 -20.94 -1.46
C SER A 87 -4.78 -20.76 -1.21
N ILE A 88 -4.32 -19.51 -1.29
CA ILE A 88 -2.92 -19.12 -1.07
C ILE A 88 -2.81 -18.31 0.21
N TYR A 89 -1.78 -18.62 0.99
CA TYR A 89 -1.37 -17.88 2.17
C TYR A 89 0.00 -17.24 1.93
N LYS A 90 0.11 -15.95 2.22
CA LYS A 90 1.38 -15.22 2.22
C LYS A 90 1.53 -14.38 3.46
N GLU A 91 2.75 -14.36 3.98
CA GLU A 91 3.15 -13.58 5.13
C GLU A 91 4.30 -12.65 4.75
N GLY A 92 4.27 -11.42 5.27
CA GLY A 92 5.37 -10.48 5.10
C GLY A 92 5.12 -9.12 5.73
N LYS A 93 6.15 -8.27 5.71
CA LYS A 93 6.06 -6.89 6.17
C LYS A 93 5.39 -6.02 5.11
N VAL A 94 4.42 -5.20 5.50
CA VAL A 94 3.79 -4.22 4.60
C VAL A 94 4.80 -3.16 4.21
N SER A 95 5.29 -3.20 2.98
CA SER A 95 6.31 -2.27 2.47
C SER A 95 5.70 -1.10 1.70
N THR A 96 4.80 -1.39 0.75
CA THR A 96 4.16 -0.38 -0.09
C THR A 96 2.67 -0.61 -0.12
N ILE A 97 1.90 0.46 0.01
CA ILE A 97 0.45 0.45 -0.06
C ILE A 97 0.07 1.28 -1.27
N GLY A 98 -0.39 0.63 -2.32
CA GLY A 98 -0.91 1.29 -3.51
C GLY A 98 -2.41 1.53 -3.40
N ARG A 99 -2.94 2.14 -4.47
CA ARG A 99 -4.38 2.38 -4.63
C ARG A 99 -5.17 1.09 -4.69
N ASP A 100 -4.70 0.14 -5.49
CA ASP A 100 -5.37 -1.11 -5.87
C ASP A 100 -4.59 -2.38 -5.47
N PHE A 101 -3.42 -2.24 -4.85
CA PHE A 101 -2.57 -3.36 -4.43
C PHE A 101 -1.84 -3.08 -3.11
N VAL A 102 -1.35 -4.13 -2.47
CA VAL A 102 -0.35 -4.08 -1.40
C VAL A 102 0.91 -4.82 -1.84
N MET A 103 2.07 -4.30 -1.47
CA MET A 103 3.34 -5.01 -1.58
C MET A 103 3.77 -5.50 -0.20
N LEU A 104 3.93 -6.81 -0.07
CA LEU A 104 4.55 -7.46 1.08
C LEU A 104 6.01 -7.74 0.77
N THR A 105 6.88 -7.54 1.76
CA THR A 105 8.28 -7.93 1.68
C THR A 105 8.57 -8.95 2.76
N ASN A 106 9.08 -10.12 2.37
CA ASN A 106 9.65 -11.10 3.28
C ASN A 106 11.18 -11.18 3.06
N LEU A 107 11.87 -12.08 3.77
CA LEU A 107 13.32 -12.23 3.63
C LEU A 107 13.76 -12.68 2.23
N ARG A 108 12.88 -13.35 1.47
CA ARG A 108 13.21 -14.01 0.21
C ARG A 108 12.83 -13.17 -1.00
N GLU A 109 11.64 -12.59 -0.97
CA GLU A 109 10.93 -12.02 -2.11
C GLU A 109 10.05 -10.82 -1.71
N ARG A 110 9.69 -10.03 -2.71
CA ARG A 110 8.63 -9.03 -2.64
C ARG A 110 7.43 -9.52 -3.43
N ILE A 111 6.24 -9.28 -2.90
CA ILE A 111 5.00 -9.86 -3.38
C ILE A 111 3.99 -8.73 -3.58
N TRP A 112 3.53 -8.53 -4.81
CA TRP A 112 2.43 -7.60 -5.12
C TRP A 112 1.12 -8.38 -5.14
N ILE A 113 0.15 -7.93 -4.34
CA ILE A 113 -1.16 -8.56 -4.21
C ILE A 113 -2.24 -7.49 -4.46
N PRO A 114 -2.99 -7.57 -5.56
CA PRO A 114 -4.16 -6.74 -5.79
C PRO A 114 -5.23 -6.93 -4.70
N TYR A 115 -5.93 -5.86 -4.30
CA TYR A 115 -6.98 -5.96 -3.28
C TYR A 115 -8.20 -6.77 -3.74
N THR A 116 -8.37 -6.92 -5.05
CA THR A 116 -9.48 -7.67 -5.66
C THR A 116 -9.45 -9.15 -5.26
N VAL A 117 -8.25 -9.74 -5.18
CA VAL A 117 -8.06 -11.18 -4.95
C VAL A 117 -8.05 -11.57 -3.48
N ILE A 118 -7.74 -10.61 -2.59
CA ILE A 118 -7.66 -10.82 -1.15
C ILE A 118 -9.02 -11.24 -0.60
N LYS A 119 -9.04 -12.30 0.20
CA LYS A 119 -10.23 -12.76 0.93
C LYS A 119 -10.15 -12.39 2.40
N SER A 120 -8.96 -12.42 2.99
CA SER A 120 -8.74 -11.99 4.36
C SER A 120 -7.32 -11.46 4.55
N ALA A 121 -7.16 -10.50 5.44
CA ALA A 121 -5.86 -9.98 5.85
C ALA A 121 -5.86 -9.76 7.36
N ASN A 122 -4.91 -10.38 8.05
CA ASN A 122 -4.82 -10.41 9.51
C ASN A 122 -3.42 -10.07 9.98
N ILE A 123 -3.28 -9.95 11.29
CA ILE A 123 -2.00 -9.78 11.97
C ILE A 123 -1.64 -11.15 12.55
N PRO A 124 -0.40 -11.64 12.37
CA PRO A 124 0.02 -12.90 12.93
C PRO A 124 -0.20 -12.95 14.44
N TYR A 125 -0.60 -14.11 14.94
CA TYR A 125 -0.78 -14.32 16.38
C TYR A 125 0.54 -14.17 17.14
N GLY A 126 0.51 -13.57 18.32
CA GLY A 126 1.69 -13.40 19.18
C GLY A 126 2.59 -12.20 18.86
N ILE A 127 2.27 -11.41 17.83
CA ILE A 127 2.94 -10.12 17.59
C ILE A 127 2.14 -9.03 18.31
N PRO A 128 2.76 -8.27 19.24
CA PRO A 128 2.08 -7.17 19.90
C PRO A 128 1.55 -6.15 18.88
N ASN A 129 0.28 -5.82 19.03
CA ASN A 129 -0.39 -4.77 18.27
C ASN A 129 0.13 -3.41 18.75
N TYR A 130 1.33 -3.03 18.33
CA TYR A 130 1.80 -1.68 18.56
C TYR A 130 0.93 -0.73 17.73
N SER A 131 0.10 0.08 18.39
CA SER A 131 -0.31 1.35 17.80
C SER A 131 0.98 2.13 17.59
N ASN A 132 1.33 2.44 16.34
CA ASN A 132 2.52 3.24 16.00
C ASN A 132 2.38 4.71 16.48
N THR A 133 1.65 4.97 17.57
CA THR A 133 1.44 6.29 18.17
C THR A 133 2.71 6.82 18.84
N HIS A 134 3.68 5.96 19.17
CA HIS A 134 4.95 6.34 19.80
C HIS A 134 6.20 5.86 19.05
N GLN A 135 6.15 5.73 17.72
CA GLN A 135 7.42 5.76 16.98
C GLN A 135 8.05 7.14 17.21
N HIS A 136 9.26 7.19 17.78
CA HIS A 136 10.03 8.42 17.87
C HIS A 136 10.12 9.04 16.48
N PHE A 137 9.27 10.04 16.21
CA PHE A 137 9.37 10.84 15.02
C PHE A 137 10.62 11.70 15.19
N ILE A 138 11.73 11.26 14.60
CA ILE A 138 12.79 12.19 14.26
C ILE A 138 12.20 13.08 13.18
N PHE A 139 11.67 14.24 13.61
CA PHE A 139 11.17 15.24 12.69
C PHE A 139 12.37 15.78 11.89
N ASP A 140 12.48 15.35 10.65
CA ASP A 140 13.36 16.00 9.70
C ASP A 140 12.77 17.38 9.37
N ASN A 141 13.17 18.37 10.16
CA ASN A 141 12.73 19.75 10.01
C ASN A 141 13.08 20.31 8.62
N ASN A 142 14.16 19.82 7.99
CA ASN A 142 14.52 20.21 6.63
C ASN A 142 13.53 19.63 5.62
N LEU A 143 13.18 18.36 5.74
CA LEU A 143 12.16 17.75 4.90
C LEU A 143 10.79 18.42 5.09
N ARG A 144 10.40 18.73 6.33
CA ARG A 144 9.18 19.47 6.63
C ARG A 144 9.16 20.83 5.92
N LYS A 145 10.24 21.61 6.05
CA LYS A 145 10.36 22.93 5.40
C LYS A 145 10.26 22.80 3.88
N LYS A 146 10.95 21.83 3.29
CA LYS A 146 10.90 21.53 1.85
C LYS A 146 9.51 21.11 1.38
N LEU A 147 8.80 20.29 2.15
CA LEU A 147 7.43 19.90 1.84
C LEU A 147 6.45 21.07 1.96
N LEU A 148 6.66 22.01 2.87
CA LEU A 148 5.79 23.19 3.04
C LEU A 148 5.98 24.23 1.93
N TYR A 149 7.23 24.56 1.58
CA TYR A 149 7.53 25.65 0.64
C TYR A 149 7.84 25.19 -0.79
N GLN A 150 8.27 23.94 -0.96
CA GLN A 150 8.77 23.39 -2.23
C GLN A 150 8.14 22.01 -2.50
N PHE A 151 6.85 21.85 -2.21
CA PHE A 151 6.16 20.56 -2.27
C PHE A 151 6.38 19.84 -3.60
N GLY A 152 6.02 20.50 -4.72
CA GLY A 152 6.09 19.91 -6.06
C GLY A 152 7.50 19.44 -6.42
N GLU A 153 8.51 20.28 -6.18
CA GLU A 153 9.91 19.95 -6.44
C GLU A 153 10.42 18.81 -5.53
N THR A 154 10.08 18.85 -4.24
CA THR A 154 10.56 17.87 -3.25
C THR A 154 9.96 16.49 -3.48
N VAL A 155 8.66 16.44 -3.78
CA VAL A 155 7.96 15.18 -4.04
C VAL A 155 8.34 14.63 -5.42
N SER A 156 8.43 15.46 -6.46
CA SER A 156 8.82 15.01 -7.81
C SER A 156 10.24 14.43 -7.89
N LYS A 157 11.15 14.85 -7.02
CA LYS A 157 12.53 14.34 -6.98
C LYS A 157 12.70 13.05 -6.19
N ARG A 158 11.72 12.63 -5.38
CA ARG A 158 11.86 11.48 -4.47
C ARG A 158 10.73 10.47 -4.65
N ASP A 159 11.03 9.30 -5.20
CA ASP A 159 10.01 8.30 -5.52
C ASP A 159 9.27 7.76 -4.29
N LEU A 160 9.94 7.64 -3.14
CA LEU A 160 9.29 7.29 -1.86
C LEU A 160 8.22 8.31 -1.47
N LEU A 161 8.46 9.61 -1.71
CA LEU A 161 7.47 10.65 -1.43
C LEU A 161 6.35 10.65 -2.47
N LYS A 162 6.66 10.41 -3.74
CA LYS A 162 5.60 10.22 -4.76
C LYS A 162 4.67 9.09 -4.37
N GLN A 163 5.23 7.94 -3.99
CA GLN A 163 4.47 6.79 -3.52
C GLN A 163 3.62 7.14 -2.30
N GLN A 164 4.16 7.92 -1.36
CA GLN A 164 3.46 8.31 -0.15
C GLN A 164 2.33 9.32 -0.41
N PHE A 165 2.51 10.29 -1.31
CA PHE A 165 1.54 11.36 -1.54
C PHE A 165 0.54 11.08 -2.66
N PHE A 166 0.93 10.34 -3.71
CA PHE A 166 0.12 10.15 -4.91
C PHE A 166 -0.54 8.78 -5.03
N GLU A 167 -0.33 7.88 -4.06
CA GLU A 167 -0.94 6.54 -4.01
C GLU A 167 -0.96 5.85 -5.39
N GLU A 168 0.22 5.35 -5.79
CA GLU A 168 0.43 4.66 -7.05
C GLU A 168 -0.53 3.49 -7.25
N SER A 169 -0.98 3.27 -8.49
CA SER A 169 -1.62 2.02 -8.89
C SER A 169 -0.57 0.93 -9.11
N LEU A 170 -1.00 -0.32 -9.19
CA LEU A 170 -0.13 -1.45 -9.50
C LEU A 170 0.64 -1.22 -10.80
N THR A 171 -0.02 -0.66 -11.81
CA THR A 171 0.59 -0.31 -13.10
C THR A 171 1.75 0.69 -12.97
N THR A 172 1.53 1.81 -12.29
CA THR A 172 2.58 2.83 -12.11
C THR A 172 3.69 2.32 -11.21
N ASN A 173 3.35 1.52 -10.21
CA ASN A 173 4.35 0.96 -9.30
C ASN A 173 5.25 -0.01 -10.05
N LEU A 174 4.72 -0.96 -10.81
CA LEU A 174 5.53 -1.92 -11.56
C LEU A 174 6.44 -1.25 -12.59
N GLU A 175 6.10 -0.08 -13.13
CA GLU A 175 7.01 0.69 -14.00
C GLU A 175 8.26 1.17 -13.25
N THR A 176 8.15 1.52 -11.96
CA THR A 176 9.33 1.81 -11.11
C THR A 176 10.19 0.56 -10.85
N TRP A 177 9.64 -0.63 -11.08
CA TRP A 177 10.31 -1.93 -10.95
C TRP A 177 10.79 -2.50 -12.30
N LYS A 178 10.90 -1.65 -13.33
CA LYS A 178 11.46 -2.04 -14.63
C LYS A 178 12.83 -2.70 -14.47
N GLU A 179 13.12 -3.64 -15.36
CA GLU A 179 14.29 -4.51 -15.36
C GLU A 179 14.34 -5.54 -14.21
N THR A 180 13.30 -5.65 -13.38
CA THR A 180 13.23 -6.67 -12.32
C THR A 180 12.67 -7.99 -12.86
N TRP A 181 13.26 -9.10 -12.43
CA TRP A 181 12.76 -10.45 -12.72
C TRP A 181 11.60 -10.82 -11.79
N VAL A 182 10.48 -11.21 -12.38
CA VAL A 182 9.26 -11.54 -11.65
C VAL A 182 8.60 -12.82 -12.17
N VAL A 183 7.88 -13.49 -11.29
CA VAL A 183 6.83 -14.46 -11.64
C VAL A 183 5.49 -13.78 -11.51
N VAL A 184 4.70 -13.80 -12.57
CA VAL A 184 3.31 -13.35 -12.57
C VAL A 184 2.41 -14.57 -12.56
N PHE A 185 1.51 -14.61 -11.59
CA PHE A 185 0.52 -15.68 -11.45
C PHE A 185 -0.82 -15.15 -11.95
N LEU A 186 -1.41 -15.85 -12.92
CA LEU A 186 -2.66 -15.45 -13.58
C LEU A 186 -3.83 -16.33 -13.14
N ASP A 187 -3.58 -17.63 -13.03
CA ASP A 187 -4.57 -18.59 -12.57
C ASP A 187 -3.89 -19.84 -12.00
N GLU A 188 -4.68 -20.83 -11.61
CA GLU A 188 -4.21 -22.13 -11.13
C GLU A 188 -3.25 -22.79 -12.14
N GLY A 189 -1.98 -22.94 -11.75
CA GLY A 189 -0.94 -23.52 -12.59
C GLY A 189 -0.40 -22.60 -13.70
N LEU A 190 -1.09 -21.49 -14.02
CA LEU A 190 -0.68 -20.59 -15.08
C LEU A 190 0.20 -19.46 -14.54
N LYS A 191 1.51 -19.69 -14.61
CA LYS A 191 2.56 -18.74 -14.22
C LYS A 191 3.39 -18.30 -15.43
N ARG A 192 3.77 -17.02 -15.45
CA ARG A 192 4.66 -16.44 -16.45
C ARG A 192 5.88 -15.85 -15.77
N VAL A 193 7.06 -16.20 -16.27
CA VAL A 193 8.34 -15.71 -15.75
C VAL A 193 8.95 -14.77 -16.78
N GLY A 194 9.46 -13.64 -16.32
CA GLY A 194 10.18 -12.71 -17.18
C GLY A 194 10.64 -11.46 -16.47
N LYS A 195 11.39 -10.65 -17.20
CA LYS A 195 11.86 -9.33 -16.78
C LYS A 195 10.83 -8.27 -17.14
N ILE A 196 10.49 -7.38 -16.20
CA ILE A 196 9.55 -6.26 -16.47
C ILE A 196 10.21 -5.29 -17.45
N LYS A 197 9.66 -5.14 -18.65
CA LYS A 197 10.21 -4.22 -19.67
C LYS A 197 9.49 -2.89 -19.71
N LYS A 198 8.15 -2.93 -19.73
CA LYS A 198 7.30 -1.76 -19.81
C LYS A 198 5.86 -2.13 -19.47
N ILE A 199 5.09 -1.13 -19.04
CA ILE A 199 3.64 -1.23 -18.97
C ILE A 199 3.02 -0.25 -19.96
N LYS A 200 2.17 -0.77 -20.85
CA LYS A 200 1.44 0.03 -21.84
C LYS A 200 -0.04 -0.28 -21.73
N GLU A 201 -0.89 0.73 -21.55
CA GLU A 201 -2.36 0.58 -21.66
C GLU A 201 -2.96 -0.57 -20.80
N GLN A 202 -2.48 -0.77 -19.58
CA GLN A 202 -2.87 -1.89 -18.68
C GLN A 202 -2.38 -3.28 -19.10
N LEU A 203 -1.43 -3.36 -20.02
CA LEU A 203 -0.69 -4.57 -20.37
C LEU A 203 0.71 -4.51 -19.76
N LEU A 204 1.07 -5.56 -19.01
CA LEU A 204 2.41 -5.78 -18.50
C LEU A 204 3.22 -6.54 -19.55
N GLN A 205 4.30 -5.92 -20.05
CA GLN A 205 5.22 -6.56 -20.97
C GLN A 205 6.36 -7.21 -20.19
N LEU A 206 6.44 -8.53 -20.27
CA LEU A 206 7.53 -9.34 -19.73
C LEU A 206 8.45 -9.82 -20.85
N GLU A 207 9.76 -9.80 -20.62
CA GLU A 207 10.73 -10.36 -21.54
C GLU A 207 11.38 -11.61 -20.94
N PHE A 208 11.36 -12.71 -21.68
CA PHE A 208 12.03 -13.96 -21.32
C PHE A 208 12.81 -14.50 -22.51
N LEU A 209 14.14 -14.61 -22.38
CA LEU A 209 15.04 -15.08 -23.45
C LEU A 209 14.80 -14.38 -24.82
N GLY A 210 14.61 -13.06 -24.80
CA GLY A 210 14.37 -12.25 -26.00
C GLY A 210 12.95 -12.32 -26.57
N LYS A 211 12.07 -13.18 -26.04
CA LYS A 211 10.64 -13.18 -26.38
C LYS A 211 9.89 -12.25 -25.45
N SER A 212 9.13 -11.32 -26.03
CA SER A 212 8.20 -10.46 -25.30
C SER A 212 6.86 -11.14 -25.14
N MET A 213 6.30 -11.12 -23.94
CA MET A 213 4.97 -11.59 -23.59
C MET A 213 4.17 -10.43 -23.01
N GLU A 214 2.91 -10.31 -23.39
CA GLU A 214 2.00 -9.29 -22.87
C GLU A 214 0.96 -9.95 -21.97
N ILE A 215 0.72 -9.35 -20.81
CA ILE A 215 -0.19 -9.87 -19.80
C ILE A 215 -1.14 -8.75 -19.37
N PRO A 216 -2.47 -8.92 -19.49
CA PRO A 216 -3.43 -7.96 -18.96
C PRO A 216 -3.31 -7.86 -17.44
N VAL A 217 -3.14 -6.64 -16.92
CA VAL A 217 -2.97 -6.40 -15.47
C VAL A 217 -4.21 -6.84 -14.67
N LYS A 218 -5.39 -6.85 -15.29
CA LYS A 218 -6.63 -7.32 -14.66
C LYS A 218 -6.65 -8.83 -14.38
N GLU A 219 -5.89 -9.62 -15.13
CA GLU A 219 -5.81 -11.07 -14.97
C GLU A 219 -4.79 -11.48 -13.90
N ILE A 220 -3.97 -10.53 -13.44
CA ILE A 220 -2.92 -10.80 -12.45
C ILE A 220 -3.55 -11.09 -11.10
N GLN A 221 -3.26 -12.28 -10.58
CA GLN A 221 -3.64 -12.67 -9.22
C GLN A 221 -2.63 -12.14 -8.21
N TYR A 222 -1.34 -12.32 -8.48
CA TYR A 222 -0.25 -11.75 -7.69
C TYR A 222 1.07 -11.85 -8.47
N ILE A 223 2.08 -11.10 -8.00
CA ILE A 223 3.41 -11.05 -8.62
C ILE A 223 4.45 -11.27 -7.52
N GLU A 224 5.50 -12.02 -7.82
CA GLU A 224 6.63 -12.27 -6.93
C GLU A 224 7.96 -11.91 -7.60
N THR A 225 8.88 -11.30 -6.88
CA THR A 225 10.26 -11.14 -7.36
C THR A 225 11.02 -12.45 -7.32
N ILE A 226 11.86 -12.68 -8.33
CA ILE A 226 12.78 -13.82 -8.36
C ILE A 226 14.20 -13.34 -8.08
N ARG A 227 14.93 -14.07 -7.24
CA ARG A 227 16.39 -13.85 -7.08
C ARG A 227 17.15 -14.37 -8.30
N ALA A 228 18.26 -13.71 -8.65
CA ALA A 228 19.08 -14.04 -9.81
C ALA A 228 19.49 -15.53 -9.88
N LEU A 229 19.76 -16.18 -8.74
CA LEU A 229 20.12 -17.60 -8.68
C LEU A 229 18.98 -18.52 -9.14
N THR A 230 17.74 -18.21 -8.80
CA THR A 230 16.56 -18.99 -9.21
C THR A 230 16.24 -18.75 -10.68
N VAL A 231 16.51 -17.54 -11.20
CA VAL A 231 16.39 -17.23 -12.64
C VAL A 231 17.29 -18.12 -13.48
N ILE A 232 18.55 -18.34 -13.05
CA ILE A 232 19.49 -19.22 -13.75
C ILE A 232 18.94 -20.66 -13.81
N SER A 233 18.33 -21.15 -12.72
CA SER A 233 17.75 -22.51 -12.69
C SER A 233 16.56 -22.68 -13.66
N GLU A 234 15.71 -21.66 -13.81
CA GLU A 234 14.59 -21.67 -14.75
C GLU A 234 15.07 -21.54 -16.21
N ILE A 235 16.11 -20.74 -16.45
CA ILE A 235 16.78 -20.68 -17.76
C ILE A 235 17.37 -22.05 -18.11
N TRP A 236 18.07 -22.72 -17.18
CA TRP A 236 18.61 -24.07 -17.38
C TRP A 236 17.53 -25.12 -17.65
N LYS A 237 16.41 -25.10 -16.92
CA LYS A 237 15.27 -25.98 -17.19
C LYS A 237 14.72 -25.76 -18.59
N SER A 238 14.50 -24.49 -18.98
CA SER A 238 13.99 -24.16 -20.32
C SER A 238 14.93 -24.61 -21.45
N LEU A 239 16.25 -24.50 -21.25
CA LEU A 239 17.28 -24.97 -22.19
C LEU A 239 17.36 -26.51 -22.25
N SER A 240 17.14 -27.20 -21.13
CA SER A 240 17.17 -28.67 -21.07
C SER A 240 15.98 -29.34 -21.77
N ILE A 241 14.83 -28.66 -21.82
CA ILE A 241 13.62 -29.13 -22.52
C ILE A 241 13.83 -29.06 -24.04
N THR A 242 14.49 -28.01 -24.54
CA THR A 242 14.79 -27.83 -25.97
C THR A 242 15.84 -28.82 -26.51
N ARG A 243 16.63 -29.48 -25.64
CA ARG A 243 17.63 -30.48 -26.07
C ARG A 243 17.11 -31.92 -26.13
N ARG A 244 15.83 -32.16 -25.79
CA ARG A 244 15.20 -33.50 -25.81
C ARG A 244 14.17 -33.71 -26.93
N THR A 245 14.10 -32.77 -27.88
CA THR A 245 13.39 -32.89 -29.16
C THR A 245 14.40 -32.82 -30.28
#